data_AF-A0AAW8NV52-F1
#
_entry.id   AF-A0AAW8NV52-F1
#
_cell.length_a   1.000
_cell.length_b   1.000
_cell.length_c   1.000
_cell.angle_alpha   90.00
_cell.angle_beta   90.00
_cell.angle_gamma   90.00
#
_symmetry.space_group_name_H-M   'P 1'
#
loop_
_entity.id
_entity.type
_entity.pdbx_description
1 polymer ?
#
loop_
_entity_poly.entity_id
_entity_poly.type
_entity_poly.pdbx_seq_one_letter_code
_entity_poly.pdbx_strand_id
1 'polypeptide(L)'
;MVSTRYRTKDLRLARCHIVKAAQRIAQQEMVIGRLRLKGSPSGLAYELLGRLYDDQRRKLDRLKLIEAMVEVKAQSCMSAPRPRGTLAPPLAVVRSGANSLPDRQSRTPCSADVWHPYLV
;
A
#
# COMPACT_ATOMS: atom_id res chain seq x y z
N MET A 1 -0.56 -3.34 26.57
CA MET A 1 -0.77 -3.83 25.19
C MET A 1 -0.08 -2.89 24.22
N VAL A 2 0.92 -3.36 23.45
CA VAL A 2 1.53 -2.55 22.39
C VAL A 2 0.60 -2.61 21.17
N SER A 3 -0.05 -1.50 20.82
CA SER A 3 -0.86 -1.41 19.61
C SER A 3 0.07 -1.32 18.40
N THR A 4 0.29 -2.46 17.74
CA THR A 4 1.07 -2.51 16.51
C THR A 4 0.30 -1.77 15.41
N ARG A 5 0.70 -0.54 15.10
CA ARG A 5 0.09 0.25 14.01
C ARG A 5 0.80 -0.03 12.70
N TYR A 6 0.16 -0.81 11.83
CA TYR A 6 0.67 -1.02 10.47
C TYR A 6 0.50 0.24 9.60
N ARG A 7 1.45 0.43 8.69
CA ARG A 7 1.51 1.53 7.72
C ARG A 7 1.43 0.98 6.30
N THR A 8 1.16 1.86 5.34
CA THR A 8 1.18 1.52 3.89
C THR A 8 2.52 0.95 3.42
N LYS A 9 3.64 1.31 4.07
CA LYS A 9 4.95 0.69 3.81
C LYS A 9 4.96 -0.80 4.17
N ASP A 10 4.33 -1.20 5.27
CA ASP A 10 4.26 -2.59 5.70
C ASP A 10 3.42 -3.43 4.73
N LEU A 11 2.37 -2.83 4.17
CA LEU A 11 1.57 -3.44 3.11
C LEU A 11 2.39 -3.75 1.87
N ARG A 12 3.19 -2.78 1.39
CA ARG A 12 4.09 -2.98 0.24
C ARG A 12 5.11 -4.08 0.51
N LEU A 13 5.69 -4.10 1.71
CA LEU A 13 6.64 -5.15 2.12
C LEU A 13 5.98 -6.53 2.16
N ALA A 14 4.78 -6.65 2.74
CA ALA A 14 4.04 -7.91 2.81
C ALA A 14 3.72 -8.46 1.41
N ARG A 15 3.30 -7.60 0.47
CA ARG A 15 3.08 -7.97 -0.93
C ARG A 15 4.36 -8.47 -1.59
N CYS A 16 5.49 -7.78 -1.39
CA CYS A 16 6.79 -8.21 -1.90
C CYS A 16 7.19 -9.61 -1.35
N HIS A 17 6.94 -9.88 -0.07
CA HIS A 17 7.24 -11.18 0.52
C HIS A 17 6.42 -12.33 -0.07
N ILE A 18 5.16 -12.09 -0.45
CA ILE A 18 4.33 -13.09 -1.13
C ILE A 18 4.89 -13.42 -2.51
N VAL A 19 5.28 -12.41 -3.28
CA VAL A 19 5.90 -12.62 -4.60
C VAL A 19 7.19 -13.42 -4.47
N LYS A 20 8.04 -13.09 -3.49
CA LYS A 20 9.28 -13.85 -3.21
C LYS A 20 8.99 -15.29 -2.78
N ALA A 21 7.92 -15.54 -2.01
CA ALA A 21 7.53 -16.89 -1.62
C ALA A 21 7.06 -17.70 -2.85
N ALA A 22 6.23 -17.11 -3.71
CA ALA A 22 5.80 -17.74 -4.96
C ALA A 22 6.98 -18.08 -5.88
N GLN A 23 7.95 -17.17 -5.99
CA GLN A 23 9.17 -17.41 -6.77
C GLN A 23 9.98 -18.59 -6.22
N ARG A 24 10.10 -18.71 -4.90
CA ARG A 24 10.81 -19.85 -4.26
C ARG A 24 10.09 -21.17 -4.49
N ILE A 25 8.76 -21.19 -4.43
CA ILE A 25 7.96 -22.38 -4.75
C ILE A 25 8.23 -22.80 -6.20
N ALA A 26 8.11 -21.88 -7.16
CA ALA A 26 8.35 -22.18 -8.57
C ALA A 26 9.77 -22.71 -8.81
N GLN A 27 10.78 -22.13 -8.16
CA GLN A 27 12.16 -22.64 -8.22
C GLN A 27 12.28 -24.07 -7.68
N GLN A 28 11.64 -24.37 -6.55
CA GLN A 28 11.67 -25.70 -5.95
C GLN A 28 10.94 -26.73 -6.81
N GLU A 29 9.82 -26.36 -7.43
CA GLU A 29 9.08 -27.21 -8.37
C GLU A 29 9.92 -27.52 -9.61
N MET A 30 10.64 -26.54 -10.16
CA MET A 30 11.59 -26.78 -11.25
C MET A 30 12.73 -27.72 -10.85
N VAL A 31 13.23 -27.63 -9.61
CA VAL A 31 14.26 -28.54 -9.10
C VAL A 31 13.70 -29.96 -9.00
N ILE A 32 12.51 -30.13 -8.41
CA ILE A 32 11.84 -31.44 -8.34
C ILE A 32 11.58 -32.00 -9.73
N GLY A 33 11.11 -31.19 -10.67
CA GLY A 33 10.91 -31.56 -12.06
C GLY A 33 12.19 -32.07 -12.72
N ARG A 34 13.31 -31.38 -12.51
CA ARG A 34 14.64 -31.82 -13.00
C ARG A 34 15.12 -33.10 -12.33
N LEU A 35 14.85 -33.29 -11.05
CA LEU A 35 15.19 -34.52 -10.33
C LEU A 35 14.39 -35.71 -10.86
N ARG A 36 13.10 -35.52 -11.19
CA ARG A 36 12.25 -36.56 -11.80
C ARG A 36 12.81 -37.11 -13.11
N LEU A 37 13.47 -36.27 -13.91
CA LEU A 37 14.13 -36.71 -15.15
C LEU A 37 15.35 -37.59 -14.90
N LYS A 38 15.97 -37.51 -13.71
CA LYS A 38 17.17 -38.27 -13.35
C LYS A 38 16.85 -39.48 -12.46
N GLY A 39 15.61 -39.63 -12.02
CA GLY A 39 15.16 -40.68 -11.10
C GLY A 39 14.11 -40.16 -10.13
N SER A 40 13.98 -40.80 -8.97
CA SER A 40 12.98 -40.39 -7.97
C SER A 40 13.52 -39.23 -7.12
N PRO A 41 12.82 -38.08 -7.04
CA PRO A 41 13.17 -37.02 -6.09
C PRO A 41 13.09 -37.55 -4.66
N SER A 42 13.99 -37.10 -3.80
CA SER A 42 13.96 -37.48 -2.38
C SER A 42 12.68 -36.99 -1.70
N GLY A 43 12.21 -37.72 -0.69
CA GLY A 43 11.08 -37.28 0.14
C GLY A 43 11.30 -35.89 0.74
N LEU A 44 12.54 -35.58 1.13
CA LEU A 44 12.96 -34.27 1.63
C LEU A 44 12.66 -33.12 0.65
N ALA A 45 12.76 -33.36 -0.67
CA ALA A 45 12.47 -32.32 -1.66
C ALA A 45 10.99 -31.91 -1.64
N TYR A 46 10.09 -32.89 -1.43
CA TYR A 46 8.66 -32.64 -1.29
C TYR A 46 8.31 -32.06 0.09
N GLU A 47 8.98 -32.49 1.16
CA GLU A 47 8.82 -31.87 2.48
C GLU A 47 9.20 -30.39 2.46
N LEU A 48 10.31 -30.03 1.78
CA LEU A 48 10.70 -28.63 1.60
C LEU A 48 9.64 -27.87 0.81
N LEU A 49 9.09 -28.46 -0.26
CA LEU A 49 8.02 -27.84 -1.02
C LEU A 49 6.79 -27.58 -0.14
N GLY A 50 6.39 -28.54 0.70
CA GLY A 50 5.30 -28.37 1.67
C GLY A 50 5.54 -27.20 2.62
N ARG A 51 6.75 -27.09 3.19
CA ARG A 51 7.13 -25.96 4.06
C ARG A 51 7.07 -24.60 3.34
N LEU A 52 7.40 -24.56 2.05
CA LEU A 52 7.31 -23.33 1.26
C LEU A 52 5.85 -22.91 1.03
N TYR A 53 4.95 -23.86 0.79
CA TYR A 53 3.51 -23.60 0.70
C TYR A 53 2.95 -23.09 2.04
N ASP A 54 3.36 -23.68 3.16
CA ASP A 54 2.98 -23.21 4.49
C ASP A 54 3.49 -21.78 4.77
N ASP A 55 4.73 -21.48 4.38
CA ASP A 55 5.29 -20.13 4.50
C ASP A 55 4.52 -19.10 3.66
N GLN A 56 4.16 -19.47 2.42
CA GLN A 56 3.35 -18.62 1.55
C GLN A 56 1.98 -18.34 2.18
N ARG A 57 1.32 -19.37 2.73
CA ARG A 57 0.04 -19.23 3.43
C ARG A 57 0.14 -18.26 4.60
N ARG A 58 1.15 -18.44 5.47
CA ARG A 58 1.39 -17.53 6.62
C ARG A 58 1.63 -16.08 6.17
N LYS A 59 2.34 -15.87 5.06
CA LYS A 59 2.57 -14.53 4.49
C LYS A 59 1.28 -13.91 3.95
N LEU A 60 0.42 -14.70 3.30
CA LEU A 60 -0.88 -14.26 2.84
C LEU A 60 -1.78 -13.84 4.01
N ASP A 61 -1.83 -14.65 5.07
CA ASP A 61 -2.61 -14.34 6.27
C ASP A 61 -2.12 -13.05 6.94
N ARG A 62 -0.79 -12.85 6.99
CA ARG A 62 -0.20 -11.60 7.48
C ARG A 62 -0.53 -10.41 6.58
N LEU A 63 -0.55 -10.57 5.26
CA LEU A 63 -0.98 -9.50 4.35
C LEU A 63 -2.43 -9.10 4.63
N LYS A 64 -3.35 -10.08 4.73
CA LYS A 64 -4.77 -9.82 5.02
C LYS A 64 -4.97 -9.07 6.33
N LEU A 65 -4.22 -9.44 7.37
CA LEU A 65 -4.23 -8.72 8.65
C LEU A 65 -3.79 -7.25 8.49
N ILE A 66 -2.71 -7.02 7.75
CA ILE A 66 -2.20 -5.66 7.50
C ILE A 66 -3.21 -4.84 6.69
N GLU A 67 -3.82 -5.44 5.66
CA GLU A 67 -4.85 -4.80 4.84
C GLU A 67 -6.04 -4.36 5.68
N ALA A 68 -6.60 -5.26 6.49
CA ALA A 68 -7.71 -4.96 7.39
C ALA A 68 -7.38 -3.82 8.37
N MET A 69 -6.18 -3.83 8.98
CA MET A 69 -5.78 -2.79 9.94
C MET A 69 -5.54 -1.43 9.28
N VAL A 70 -5.02 -1.40 8.05
CA VAL A 70 -4.84 -0.15 7.29
C VAL A 70 -6.18 0.42 6.85
N GLU A 71 -7.13 -0.42 6.42
CA GLU A 71 -8.47 -0.01 6.01
C GLU A 71 -9.28 0.58 7.17
N VAL A 72 -9.30 -0.11 8.33
CA VAL A 72 -9.95 0.39 9.55
C VAL A 72 -9.39 1.76 9.97
N LYS A 73 -8.07 1.95 9.84
CA LYS A 73 -7.45 3.24 10.12
C LYS A 73 -7.91 4.32 9.15
N ALA A 74 -8.03 4.02 7.85
CA ALA A 74 -8.51 4.97 6.86
C ALA A 74 -9.96 5.39 7.13
N GLN A 75 -10.82 4.45 7.51
CA GLN A 75 -12.22 4.71 7.89
C GLN A 75 -12.29 5.60 9.15
N SER A 76 -11.49 5.30 10.18
CA SER A 76 -11.42 6.12 11.40
C SER A 76 -11.03 7.59 11.12
N CYS A 77 -10.12 7.82 10.17
CA CYS A 77 -9.74 9.19 9.77
C CYS A 77 -10.87 9.96 9.07
N MET A 78 -11.76 9.26 8.34
CA MET A 78 -12.91 9.88 7.67
C MET A 78 -14.07 10.16 8.63
N SER A 79 -14.18 9.41 9.72
CA SER A 79 -15.22 9.59 10.76
C SER A 79 -14.91 10.71 11.75
N ALA A 80 -13.69 11.26 11.76
CA ALA A 80 -13.34 12.37 12.65
C ALA A 80 -14.08 13.64 12.21
N PRO A 81 -14.84 14.31 13.11
CA PRO A 81 -15.43 15.59 12.80
C PRO A 81 -14.33 16.55 12.37
N ARG A 82 -14.44 17.14 11.18
CA ARG A 82 -13.59 18.28 10.82
C ARG A 82 -13.79 19.34 11.90
N PRO A 83 -12.74 19.91 12.51
CA PRO A 83 -12.93 21.05 13.38
C PRO A 83 -13.60 22.13 12.53
N ARG A 84 -14.86 22.45 12.87
CA ARG A 84 -15.53 23.63 12.36
C ARG A 84 -14.62 24.79 12.78
N GLY A 85 -13.89 25.34 11.82
CA GLY A 85 -13.11 26.54 12.04
C GLY A 85 -14.02 27.58 12.67
N THR A 86 -13.70 27.96 13.90
CA THR A 86 -14.33 29.06 14.60
C THR A 86 -14.35 30.26 13.66
N LEU A 87 -15.55 30.68 13.26
CA LEU A 87 -15.78 31.94 12.56
C LEU A 87 -15.16 33.05 13.41
N ALA A 88 -14.02 33.58 12.96
CA ALA A 88 -13.48 34.82 13.53
C ALA A 88 -14.47 35.96 13.22
N PRO A 89 -14.77 36.84 14.19
CA PRO A 89 -15.66 37.98 13.95
C PRO A 89 -15.00 38.95 12.96
N PRO A 90 -15.78 39.65 12.10
CA PRO A 90 -15.23 40.54 11.10
C PRO A 90 -14.66 41.79 11.76
N LEU A 91 -13.33 41.92 11.74
CA LEU A 91 -12.68 43.18 12.10
C LEU A 91 -12.92 44.21 10.98
N ALA A 92 -13.31 45.40 11.42
CA ALA A 92 -13.79 46.50 10.61
C ALA A 92 -12.81 46.91 9.50
N VAL A 93 -13.39 47.16 8.32
CA VAL A 93 -12.73 47.80 7.18
C VAL A 93 -12.49 49.27 7.51
N VAL A 94 -11.22 49.68 7.53
CA VAL A 94 -10.83 51.08 7.32
C VAL A 94 -10.07 51.16 6.00
N ARG A 95 -10.62 51.93 5.05
CA ARG A 95 -10.05 52.23 3.73
C ARG A 95 -9.07 53.39 3.82
N SER A 96 -7.99 53.32 3.06
CA SER A 96 -7.27 54.42 2.36
C SER A 96 -6.09 53.77 1.61
N GLY A 97 -5.76 53.96 0.33
CA GLY A 97 -6.26 54.70 -0.82
C GLY A 97 -5.25 54.48 -1.98
N ALA A 98 -5.71 54.52 -3.25
CA ALA A 98 -4.96 54.81 -4.51
C ALA A 98 -3.64 54.03 -4.82
N ASN A 99 -3.33 53.42 -5.98
CA ASN A 99 -3.77 53.54 -7.37
C ASN A 99 -3.28 52.31 -8.20
N SER A 100 -3.90 52.12 -9.38
CA SER A 100 -3.47 51.37 -10.57
C SER A 100 -3.71 49.84 -10.66
N LEU A 101 -4.65 49.49 -11.54
CA LEU A 101 -4.77 48.27 -12.38
C LEU A 101 -4.31 48.67 -13.81
N PRO A 102 -4.13 47.76 -14.80
CA PRO A 102 -4.58 46.36 -14.87
C PRO A 102 -3.38 45.41 -15.19
N ASP A 103 -3.45 44.12 -15.50
CA ASP A 103 -4.50 43.22 -15.96
C ASP A 103 -3.99 41.76 -15.79
N ARG A 104 -4.95 40.83 -15.62
CA ARG A 104 -4.97 39.45 -16.13
C ARG A 104 -3.66 38.62 -16.26
N GLN A 105 -3.60 37.51 -15.51
CA GLN A 105 -3.99 36.18 -16.03
C GLN A 105 -3.92 35.07 -14.96
N SER A 106 -5.11 34.56 -14.64
CA SER A 106 -5.46 33.19 -14.26
C SER A 106 -4.32 32.18 -14.02
N ARG A 107 -4.16 31.74 -12.77
CA ARG A 107 -3.72 30.37 -12.47
C ARG A 107 -4.88 29.58 -11.91
N THR A 108 -5.55 28.85 -12.78
CA THR A 108 -6.35 27.69 -12.42
C THR A 108 -5.48 26.67 -11.69
N PRO A 109 -6.01 26.00 -10.64
CA PRO A 109 -5.36 24.84 -10.03
C PRO A 109 -5.70 23.58 -10.83
N CYS A 110 -5.00 22.49 -10.51
CA CYS A 110 -5.23 21.11 -10.96
C CYS A 110 -4.50 20.68 -12.24
N SER A 111 -3.39 19.97 -12.06
CA SER A 111 -3.24 18.69 -12.75
C SER A 111 -2.69 17.69 -11.74
N ALA A 112 -3.55 16.76 -11.32
CA ALA A 112 -3.12 15.58 -10.61
C ALA A 112 -2.37 14.71 -11.61
N ASP A 113 -1.12 14.36 -11.30
CA ASP A 113 -0.42 13.31 -12.04
C ASP A 113 -1.21 12.01 -11.88
N VAL A 114 -2.01 11.72 -12.91
CA VAL A 114 -2.69 10.44 -13.09
C VAL A 114 -1.60 9.41 -13.37
N TRP A 115 -1.16 8.72 -12.31
CA TRP A 115 -0.35 7.52 -12.44
C TRP A 115 -1.23 6.39 -13.00
N HIS A 116 -1.09 6.10 -14.29
CA HIS A 116 -1.57 4.86 -14.89
C HIS A 116 -0.41 3.87 -15.02
N PRO A 117 -0.39 2.77 -14.25
CA PRO A 117 0.39 1.60 -14.64
C PRO A 117 -0.45 0.74 -15.60
N TYR A 118 0.23 0.10 -16.55
CA TYR A 118 -0.22 -0.96 -17.47
C TYR A 118 -0.81 -0.51 -18.81
N LEU A 119 0.06 -0.51 -19.84
CA LEU A 119 -0.23 -1.09 -21.15
C LEU A 119 1.04 -1.83 -21.63
N VAL A 120 1.00 -3.16 -21.52
CA VAL A 120 1.66 -4.11 -22.43
C VAL A 120 0.55 -4.69 -23.27
#